data_AF-A0A482PHR8-F1
#
_entry.id   AF-A0A482PHR8-F1
#
_cell.length_a   1.000
_cell.length_b   1.000
_cell.length_c   1.000
_cell.angle_alpha   90.00
_cell.angle_beta   90.00
_cell.angle_gamma   90.00
#
_symmetry.space_group_name_H-M   'P 1'
#
loop_
_entity.id
_entity.type
_entity.pdbx_description
1 polymer ?
#
loop_
_entity_poly.entity_id
_entity_poly.type
_entity_poly.pdbx_seq_one_letter_code
_entity_poly.pdbx_strand_id
1 'polypeptide(L)'
;MNVMLQNLNNIRTLRAMAREFSIDVLEEMLEKFRVVTKERREEEEQLQRERMEQQEKIKTWVEMLKADGINPEELFSSETTKARTGKKRQPRPAKYRFTDVNGETKTWTGQGRTPKPIARALAEGKSLDDFLI
;
A
#
# COMPACT_ATOMS: atom_id res chain seq x y z
N MET A 1 -5.39 -12.00 -15.88
CA MET A 1 -5.00 -12.96 -16.94
C MET A 1 -6.19 -13.13 -17.86
N ASN A 2 -6.06 -12.88 -19.16
CA ASN A 2 -7.20 -12.88 -20.09
C ASN A 2 -7.80 -14.29 -20.20
N VAL A 3 -9.11 -14.43 -19.99
CA VAL A 3 -9.84 -15.72 -20.00
C VAL A 3 -9.67 -16.45 -21.34
N MET A 4 -9.50 -15.71 -22.45
CA MET A 4 -9.25 -16.31 -23.76
C MET A 4 -7.90 -17.06 -23.83
N LEU A 5 -6.82 -16.50 -23.29
CA LEU A 5 -5.50 -17.15 -23.31
C LEU A 5 -5.45 -18.39 -22.40
N GLN A 6 -6.24 -18.39 -21.33
CA GLN A 6 -6.41 -19.56 -20.47
C GLN A 6 -7.02 -20.75 -21.23
N ASN A 7 -8.01 -20.50 -22.10
CA ASN A 7 -8.63 -21.55 -22.92
C ASN A 7 -7.68 -22.15 -23.97
N LEU A 8 -6.70 -21.36 -24.44
CA LEU A 8 -5.64 -21.85 -25.34
C LEU A 8 -4.62 -22.75 -24.62
N ASN A 9 -4.44 -22.57 -23.31
CA ASN A 9 -3.52 -23.38 -22.50
C ASN A 9 -4.11 -24.76 -22.13
N ASN A 10 -5.42 -24.95 -22.26
CA ASN A 10 -6.05 -26.24 -22.02
C ASN A 10 -6.24 -27.02 -23.34
N ILE A 11 -5.54 -28.15 -23.45
CA ILE A 11 -5.53 -28.95 -24.68
C ILE A 11 -6.90 -29.53 -25.05
N ARG A 12 -7.79 -29.77 -24.07
CA ARG A 12 -9.14 -30.32 -24.36
C ARG A 12 -10.03 -29.27 -25.03
N THR A 13 -10.03 -28.05 -24.50
CA THR A 13 -10.76 -26.92 -25.08
C THR A 13 -10.16 -26.50 -26.41
N LEU A 14 -8.82 -26.47 -26.52
CA LEU A 14 -8.13 -26.16 -27.76
C LEU A 14 -8.47 -27.14 -28.88
N ARG A 15 -8.51 -28.45 -28.59
CA ARG A 15 -8.94 -29.47 -29.57
C ARG A 15 -10.39 -29.30 -30.00
N ALA A 16 -11.29 -28.90 -29.09
CA ALA A 16 -12.69 -28.67 -29.45
C ALA A 16 -12.81 -27.48 -30.41
N MET A 17 -12.16 -26.36 -30.09
CA MET A 17 -12.13 -25.16 -30.95
C MET A 17 -11.46 -25.42 -32.30
N ALA A 18 -10.37 -26.19 -32.33
CA ALA A 18 -9.62 -26.47 -33.56
C ALA A 18 -10.39 -27.31 -34.58
N ARG A 19 -11.45 -28.04 -34.18
CA ARG A 19 -12.30 -28.80 -35.12
C ARG A 19 -13.08 -27.91 -36.08
N GLU A 20 -13.29 -26.65 -35.72
CA GLU A 20 -14.04 -25.68 -36.53
C GLU A 20 -13.17 -25.03 -37.63
N PHE A 21 -11.86 -25.30 -37.64
CA PHE A 21 -10.90 -24.72 -38.56
C PHE A 21 -10.23 -25.78 -39.44
N SER A 22 -9.79 -25.39 -40.64
CA SER A 22 -8.96 -26.24 -41.50
C SER A 22 -7.53 -26.31 -40.97
N ILE A 23 -6.79 -27.33 -41.41
CA ILE A 23 -5.39 -27.53 -41.00
C ILE A 23 -4.50 -26.36 -41.43
N ASP A 24 -4.71 -25.81 -42.62
CA ASP A 24 -3.92 -24.68 -43.14
C ASP A 24 -4.08 -23.42 -42.26
N VAL A 25 -5.30 -23.16 -41.78
CA VAL A 25 -5.58 -22.03 -40.88
C VAL A 25 -4.94 -22.26 -39.51
N LEU A 26 -4.96 -23.50 -39.01
CA LEU A 26 -4.29 -23.84 -37.75
C LEU A 26 -2.77 -23.69 -37.84
N GLU A 27 -2.16 -24.03 -38.98
CA GLU A 27 -0.74 -23.81 -39.24
C GLU A 27 -0.39 -22.32 -39.29
N GLU A 28 -1.21 -21.48 -39.93
CA GLU A 28 -1.02 -20.03 -39.96
C GLU A 28 -1.15 -19.41 -38.56
N MET A 29 -2.13 -19.85 -37.77
CA MET A 29 -2.30 -19.41 -36.38
C MET A 29 -1.09 -19.79 -35.52
N LEU A 30 -0.56 -21.00 -35.72
CA LEU A 30 0.61 -21.49 -35.01
C LEU A 30 1.86 -20.68 -35.37
N GLU A 31 2.01 -20.29 -36.64
CA GLU A 31 3.12 -19.42 -37.07
C GLU A 31 3.03 -18.03 -36.43
N LYS A 32 1.83 -17.43 -36.40
CA LYS A 32 1.60 -16.16 -35.68
C LYS A 32 1.96 -16.28 -34.20
N PHE A 33 1.58 -17.39 -33.56
CA PHE A 33 1.91 -17.62 -32.14
C PHE A 33 3.42 -17.77 -31.91
N ARG A 34 4.14 -18.40 -32.83
CA ARG A 34 5.61 -18.48 -32.80
C ARG A 34 6.25 -17.09 -32.90
N VAL A 35 5.77 -16.25 -33.81
CA VAL A 35 6.25 -14.86 -33.95
C VAL A 35 6.06 -14.09 -32.64
N VAL A 36 4.85 -14.10 -32.07
CA VAL A 36 4.56 -13.43 -30.79
C VAL A 36 5.43 -13.97 -29.65
N THR A 37 5.66 -15.28 -29.61
CA THR A 37 6.53 -15.90 -28.59
C THR A 37 7.98 -15.46 -28.75
N LYS A 38 8.46 -15.31 -29.98
CA LYS A 38 9.81 -14.84 -30.28
C LYS A 38 10.00 -13.39 -29.87
N GLU A 39 9.07 -12.51 -30.24
CA GLU A 39 9.07 -11.10 -29.83
C GLU A 39 9.14 -10.95 -28.31
N ARG A 40 8.32 -11.71 -27.58
CA ARG A 40 8.33 -11.69 -26.11
C ARG A 40 9.63 -12.18 -25.49
N ARG A 41 10.25 -13.20 -26.07
CA ARG A 41 11.57 -13.65 -25.62
C ARG A 41 12.64 -12.58 -25.85
N GLU A 42 12.62 -11.93 -27.01
CA GLU A 42 13.57 -10.87 -27.34
C GLU A 42 13.40 -9.66 -26.42
N GLU A 43 12.15 -9.25 -26.13
CA GLU A 43 11.85 -8.20 -25.15
C GLU A 43 12.36 -8.56 -23.74
N GLU A 44 12.13 -9.79 -23.28
CA GLU A 44 12.63 -10.25 -21.98
C GLU A 44 14.16 -10.27 -21.95
N GLU A 45 14.82 -10.74 -23.00
CA GLU A 45 16.29 -10.75 -23.09
C GLU A 45 16.88 -9.34 -23.14
N GLN A 46 16.23 -8.39 -23.83
CA GLN A 46 16.64 -6.98 -23.83
C GLN A 46 16.51 -6.38 -22.42
N LEU A 47 15.37 -6.58 -21.76
CA LEU A 47 15.15 -6.08 -20.40
C LEU A 47 16.16 -6.67 -19.40
N GLN A 48 16.50 -7.95 -19.54
CA GLN A 48 17.52 -8.58 -18.70
C GLN A 48 18.91 -8.00 -18.98
N ARG A 49 19.28 -7.78 -20.25
CA ARG A 49 20.54 -7.12 -20.61
C ARG A 49 20.64 -5.72 -20.04
N GLU A 50 19.61 -4.89 -20.20
CA GLU A 50 19.57 -3.55 -19.63
C GLU A 50 19.71 -3.57 -18.10
N ARG A 51 19.04 -4.51 -17.41
CA ARG A 51 19.16 -4.68 -15.96
C ARG A 51 20.58 -5.09 -15.57
N MET A 52 21.20 -6.00 -16.32
CA MET A 52 22.58 -6.42 -16.07
C MET A 52 23.56 -5.25 -16.26
N GLU A 53 23.43 -4.49 -17.35
CA GLU A 53 24.25 -3.30 -17.59
C GLU A 53 24.07 -2.24 -16.50
N GLN A 54 22.83 -2.01 -16.05
CA GLN A 54 22.54 -1.10 -14.93
C GLN A 54 23.20 -1.59 -13.64
N GLN A 55 23.12 -2.89 -13.34
CA GLN A 55 23.75 -3.47 -12.16
C GLN A 55 25.28 -3.42 -12.22
N GLU A 56 25.88 -3.67 -13.40
CA GLU A 56 27.32 -3.54 -13.60
C GLU A 56 27.78 -2.10 -13.41
N LYS A 57 27.05 -1.13 -13.98
CA LYS A 57 27.29 0.29 -13.72
C LYS A 57 27.24 0.55 -12.21
N ILE A 58 26.15 0.20 -11.53
CA ILE A 58 26.01 0.41 -10.08
C ILE A 58 27.20 -0.20 -9.31
N LYS A 59 27.60 -1.43 -9.64
CA LYS A 59 28.77 -2.08 -9.01
C LYS A 59 30.05 -1.28 -9.22
N THR A 60 30.32 -0.85 -10.46
CA THR A 60 31.50 -0.04 -10.77
C THR A 60 31.52 1.29 -10.00
N TRP A 61 30.36 1.96 -9.88
CA TRP A 61 30.23 3.18 -9.06
C TRP A 61 30.46 2.92 -7.57
N VAL A 62 29.91 1.82 -7.03
CA VAL A 62 30.11 1.43 -5.63
C VAL A 62 31.57 1.12 -5.33
N GLU A 63 32.26 0.42 -6.24
CA GLU A 63 33.69 0.14 -6.11
C GLU A 63 34.54 1.43 -6.13
N MET A 64 34.21 2.37 -7.01
CA MET A 64 34.86 3.69 -7.08
C MET A 64 34.65 4.49 -5.78
N LEU A 65 33.41 4.61 -5.30
CA LEU A 65 33.11 5.29 -4.03
C LEU A 65 33.86 4.68 -2.85
N LYS A 66 33.94 3.35 -2.81
CA LYS A 66 34.69 2.63 -1.77
C LYS A 66 36.19 2.87 -1.87
N ALA A 67 36.75 2.97 -3.08
CA ALA A 67 38.15 3.32 -3.30
C ALA A 67 38.48 4.73 -2.80
N ASP A 68 37.54 5.66 -2.94
CA ASP A 68 37.63 7.03 -2.39
C ASP A 68 37.37 7.09 -0.86
N GLY A 69 37.13 5.94 -0.22
CA GLY A 69 36.87 5.84 1.21
C GLY A 69 35.47 6.29 1.65
N ILE A 70 34.56 6.51 0.70
CA ILE A 70 33.19 6.92 0.94
C ILE A 70 32.30 5.68 1.03
N ASN A 71 31.63 5.50 2.17
CA ASN A 71 30.64 4.44 2.30
C ASN A 71 29.34 4.86 1.59
N PRO A 72 28.83 4.09 0.60
CA PRO A 72 27.63 4.46 -0.15
C PRO A 72 26.38 4.65 0.72
N GLU A 73 26.31 4.01 1.90
CA GLU A 73 25.21 4.21 2.86
C GLU A 73 25.19 5.61 3.49
N GLU A 74 26.34 6.27 3.60
CA GLU A 74 26.44 7.62 4.17
C GLU A 74 25.80 8.67 3.24
N LEU A 75 25.75 8.43 1.93
CA LEU A 75 25.09 9.31 0.95
C LEU A 75 23.57 9.40 1.17
N PHE A 76 22.93 8.32 1.59
CA PHE A 76 21.50 8.30 1.89
C PHE A 76 21.17 8.93 3.25
N SER A 77 22.16 9.02 4.14
CA SER A 77 21.97 9.59 5.48
C SER A 77 21.79 11.12 5.47
N SER A 78 22.35 11.83 4.49
CA SER A 78 22.31 13.30 4.41
C SER A 78 20.95 13.87 3.94
N GLU A 79 20.10 13.08 3.30
CA GLU A 79 18.78 13.53 2.81
C GLU A 79 17.63 13.32 3.81
N THR A 80 17.89 12.66 4.94
CA THR A 80 16.89 12.58 6.01
C THR A 80 16.88 13.89 6.81
N THR A 81 16.20 14.90 6.29
CA THR A 81 15.60 15.92 7.16
C THR A 81 14.72 15.18 8.16
N LYS A 82 15.25 14.98 9.37
CA LYS A 82 14.55 14.31 10.48
C LYS A 82 13.24 15.05 10.73
N ALA A 83 12.15 14.56 10.15
CA ALA A 83 10.81 14.95 10.55
C ALA A 83 10.70 14.60 12.03
N ARG A 84 10.78 15.61 12.90
CA ARG A 84 10.61 15.43 14.35
C ARG A 84 9.24 14.80 14.56
N THR A 85 9.22 13.50 14.80
CA THR A 85 8.03 12.78 15.27
C THR A 85 7.67 13.34 16.64
N GLY A 86 6.82 14.36 16.65
CA GLY A 86 6.27 14.95 17.87
C GLY A 86 5.56 13.85 18.66
N LYS A 87 6.10 13.55 19.84
CA LYS A 87 5.52 12.58 20.78
C LYS A 87 4.07 12.98 21.05
N LYS A 88 3.09 12.22 20.54
CA LYS A 88 1.67 12.45 20.84
C LYS A 88 1.48 12.33 22.35
N ARG A 89 1.13 13.45 23.01
CA ARG A 89 0.81 13.48 24.43
C ARG A 89 -0.42 12.59 24.67
N GLN A 90 -0.39 11.80 25.75
CA GLN A 90 -1.53 10.97 26.11
C GLN A 90 -2.76 11.84 26.40
N PRO A 91 -3.96 11.44 25.93
CA PRO A 91 -5.19 12.16 26.22
C PRO A 91 -5.46 12.15 27.73
N ARG A 92 -5.88 13.29 28.28
CA ARG A 92 -6.18 13.42 29.71
C ARG A 92 -7.39 12.54 30.08
N PRO A 93 -7.38 11.88 31.25
CA PRO A 93 -8.49 11.05 31.69
C PRO A 93 -9.76 11.89 31.93
N ALA A 94 -10.93 11.28 31.71
CA ALA A 94 -12.20 11.93 31.95
C ALA A 94 -12.44 12.13 33.45
N LYS A 95 -12.93 13.32 33.84
CA LYS A 95 -13.07 13.74 35.24
C LYS A 95 -14.52 13.65 35.73
N TYR A 96 -15.49 13.79 34.82
CA TYR A 96 -16.92 13.80 35.14
C TYR A 96 -17.70 12.79 34.29
N ARG A 97 -18.76 12.19 34.84
CA ARG A 97 -19.70 11.29 34.16
C ARG A 97 -21.12 11.82 34.27
N PHE A 98 -21.84 11.89 33.15
CA PHE A 98 -23.21 12.37 33.11
C PHE A 98 -24.06 11.50 32.18
N THR A 99 -25.36 11.43 32.45
CA THR A 99 -26.34 10.76 31.58
C THR A 99 -26.85 11.76 30.55
N ASP A 100 -26.76 11.41 29.28
CA ASP A 100 -27.27 12.23 28.18
C ASP A 100 -28.79 12.14 28.09
N VAL A 101 -29.42 13.02 27.31
CA VAL A 101 -30.89 13.07 27.12
C VAL A 101 -31.43 11.75 26.53
N ASN A 102 -30.57 10.97 25.89
CA ASN A 102 -30.88 9.66 25.32
C ASN A 102 -30.69 8.49 26.31
N GLY A 103 -30.39 8.76 27.59
CA GLY A 103 -30.18 7.73 28.62
C GLY A 103 -28.78 7.09 28.62
N GLU A 104 -27.88 7.54 27.74
CA GLU A 104 -26.51 7.01 27.66
C GLU A 104 -25.55 7.70 28.63
N THR A 105 -24.69 6.92 29.27
CA THR A 105 -23.68 7.44 30.20
C THR A 105 -22.43 7.90 29.44
N LYS A 106 -22.13 9.21 29.46
CA LYS A 106 -20.96 9.82 28.80
C LYS A 106 -20.01 10.44 29.81
N THR A 107 -18.74 10.57 29.41
CA THR A 107 -17.68 11.11 30.27
C THR A 107 -17.11 12.41 29.68
N TRP A 108 -16.70 13.33 30.55
CA TRP A 108 -16.18 14.64 30.20
C TRP A 108 -14.91 14.93 30.99
N THR A 109 -13.87 15.39 30.29
CA THR A 109 -12.54 15.68 30.88
C THR A 109 -12.50 16.98 31.67
N GLY A 110 -13.61 17.73 31.72
CA GLY A 110 -13.65 19.08 32.31
C GLY A 110 -12.97 20.15 31.46
N GLN A 111 -12.47 19.79 30.27
CA GLN A 111 -11.80 20.69 29.35
C GLN A 111 -12.71 20.95 28.13
N GLY A 112 -12.99 22.23 27.85
CA GLY A 112 -13.85 22.66 26.74
C GLY A 112 -15.26 23.05 27.17
N ARG A 113 -16.23 23.03 26.25
CA ARG A 113 -17.62 23.44 26.53
C ARG A 113 -18.30 22.43 27.47
N THR A 114 -18.93 22.93 28.53
CA THR A 114 -19.67 22.11 29.49
C THR A 114 -20.84 21.39 28.80
N PRO A 115 -20.97 20.08 28.95
CA PRO A 115 -22.09 19.32 28.39
C PRO A 115 -23.44 19.84 28.87
N LYS A 116 -24.43 19.86 27.97
CA LYS A 116 -25.80 20.36 28.27
C LYS A 116 -26.44 19.73 29.52
N PRO A 117 -26.27 18.41 29.80
CA PRO A 117 -26.85 17.80 31.00
C PRO A 117 -26.22 18.31 32.31
N ILE A 118 -24.90 18.50 32.33
CA ILE A 118 -24.20 19.09 33.48
C ILE A 118 -24.60 20.57 33.63
N ALA A 119 -24.67 21.31 32.54
CA ALA A 119 -25.08 22.73 32.58
C ALA A 119 -26.52 22.91 33.11
N ARG A 120 -27.44 22.00 32.79
CA ARG A 120 -28.79 21.99 33.35
C ARG A 120 -28.80 21.63 34.83
N ALA A 121 -28.05 20.61 35.24
CA ALA A 121 -27.93 20.23 36.65
C ALA A 121 -27.33 21.36 37.51
N LEU A 122 -26.34 22.09 36.98
CA LEU A 122 -25.80 23.29 37.62
C LEU A 122 -26.85 24.41 37.74
N ALA A 123 -27.68 24.62 36.71
CA ALA A 123 -28.75 25.61 36.74
C ALA A 123 -29.89 25.22 37.71
N GLU A 124 -30.10 23.92 37.94
CA GLU A 124 -31.02 23.37 38.95
C GLU A 124 -30.43 23.42 40.38
N GLY A 125 -29.21 23.93 40.56
CA GLY A 125 -28.57 24.12 41.85
C GLY A 125 -27.73 22.94 42.36
N LYS A 126 -27.47 21.92 41.53
CA LYS A 126 -26.59 20.79 41.89
C LYS A 126 -25.12 21.17 41.71
N SER A 127 -24.22 20.56 42.48
CA SER A 127 -22.78 20.85 42.36
C SER A 127 -22.18 20.08 41.18
N LEU A 128 -21.13 20.64 40.59
CA LEU A 128 -20.32 19.93 39.58
C LEU A 128 -19.68 18.65 40.16
N ASP A 129 -19.50 18.62 41.48
CA ASP A 129 -18.90 17.49 42.21
C ASP A 129 -19.78 16.24 42.21
N ASP A 130 -21.11 16.39 42.03
CA ASP A 130 -22.04 15.26 41.95
C ASP A 130 -21.82 14.39 40.68
N PHE A 131 -21.08 14.93 39.72
CA PHE A 131 -20.75 14.26 38.45
C PHE A 131 -19.31 13.75 38.43
N LEU A 132 -18.53 13.89 39.51
CA LEU A 132 -17.13 13.45 39.56
C LEU A 132 -17.05 11.91 39.47
N ILE A 133 -16.08 11.39 38.72
CA ILE A 133 -15.75 9.96 38.65
C ILE A 133 -14.67 9.63 39.68
#